data_AF-A0A2T7LA86-F1
#
_entry.id   AF-A0A2T7LA86-F1
#
_cell.length_a   1.000
_cell.length_b   1.000
_cell.length_c   1.000
_cell.angle_alpha   90.00
_cell.angle_beta   90.00
_cell.angle_gamma   90.00
#
_symmetry.space_group_name_H-M   'P 1'
#
loop_
_entity.id
_entity.type
_entity.pdbx_description
1 polymer ?
#
loop_
_entity_poly.entity_id
_entity_poly.type
_entity_poly.pdbx_seq_one_letter_code
_entity_poly.pdbx_strand_id
1 'polypeptide(L)'
;MTYTDAEDRSPQLRGALESVIGGYMAAVAEVLLTEGVPVAGVSAYGDVHDPSQDDFAGDVEGSVEFTRAFSRTLVGDGGETGLLWCGVSGWCFFHIPEGSGRSLLDSARWMGSGLTPEPVRVAAFLSEVRLDPREAGSGERPFYRAPHSDPGVLLRRLEIFGAVVEGTDPGADAVVTRLRSTACRRRAVEALTAADQEIVDVALHTGELDALAGLLEYVEGATPDDGLRELARRLARDLALRARDGVESVDEHREAFAYAEEQG
;
A
#
# COMPACT_ATOMS: atom_id res chain seq x y z
N MET A 1 1.15 -20.13 -44.10
CA MET A 1 1.15 -20.23 -42.64
C MET A 1 1.90 -19.01 -42.15
N THR A 2 1.17 -17.91 -41.96
CA THR A 2 1.70 -16.58 -41.68
C THR A 2 1.89 -16.48 -40.17
N TYR A 3 3.14 -16.44 -39.73
CA TYR A 3 3.53 -16.14 -38.36
C TYR A 3 3.23 -14.65 -38.09
N THR A 4 2.23 -14.37 -37.28
CA THR A 4 1.95 -13.06 -36.67
C THR A 4 2.92 -12.86 -35.51
N ASP A 5 4.15 -12.44 -35.82
CA ASP A 5 5.23 -12.17 -34.85
C ASP A 5 5.43 -10.65 -34.59
N ALA A 6 4.42 -9.84 -34.92
CA ALA A 6 4.50 -8.37 -34.90
C ALA A 6 3.44 -7.68 -34.02
N GLU A 7 2.45 -8.40 -33.49
CA GLU A 7 1.38 -7.80 -32.67
C GLU A 7 1.73 -7.70 -31.17
N ASP A 8 2.69 -8.51 -30.68
CA ASP A 8 3.05 -8.58 -29.24
C ASP A 8 4.06 -7.52 -28.76
N ARG A 9 4.53 -6.63 -29.65
CA ARG A 9 5.44 -5.52 -29.29
C ARG A 9 4.73 -4.16 -29.20
N SER A 10 3.41 -4.14 -29.17
CA SER A 10 2.67 -2.88 -29.23
C SER A 10 2.75 -2.15 -27.88
N PRO A 11 3.11 -0.86 -27.84
CA PRO A 11 3.00 -0.02 -26.64
C PRO A 11 1.59 -0.03 -26.02
N GLN A 12 0.59 -0.42 -26.80
CA GLN A 12 -0.80 -0.61 -26.39
C GLN A 12 -0.97 -1.81 -25.45
N LEU A 13 -0.34 -2.96 -25.74
CA LEU A 13 -0.36 -4.13 -24.86
C LEU A 13 0.34 -3.84 -23.54
N ARG A 14 1.51 -3.19 -23.60
CA ARG A 14 2.25 -2.76 -22.40
C ARG A 14 1.39 -1.87 -21.51
N GLY A 15 0.83 -0.79 -22.06
CA GLY A 15 -0.02 0.12 -21.30
C GLY A 15 -1.28 -0.54 -20.75
N ALA A 16 -1.88 -1.47 -21.51
CA ALA A 16 -3.04 -2.23 -21.04
C ALA A 16 -2.68 -3.16 -19.86
N LEU A 17 -1.51 -3.82 -19.92
CA LEU A 17 -0.99 -4.65 -18.83
C LEU A 17 -0.67 -3.80 -17.59
N GLU A 18 0.06 -2.69 -17.74
CA GLU A 18 0.34 -1.74 -16.65
C GLU A 18 -0.94 -1.31 -15.95
N SER A 19 -1.97 -0.98 -16.74
CA SER A 19 -3.25 -0.53 -16.25
C SER A 19 -4.01 -1.58 -15.41
N VAL A 20 -4.11 -2.83 -15.89
CA VAL A 20 -4.82 -3.91 -15.16
C VAL A 20 -4.00 -4.45 -13.99
N ILE A 21 -2.66 -4.44 -14.08
CA ILE A 21 -1.78 -4.78 -12.97
C ILE A 21 -1.94 -3.72 -11.87
N GLY A 22 -1.93 -2.44 -12.22
CA GLY A 22 -2.18 -1.34 -11.29
C GLY A 22 -3.54 -1.48 -10.57
N GLY A 23 -4.59 -1.88 -11.29
CA GLY A 23 -5.89 -2.20 -10.69
C GLY A 23 -5.82 -3.34 -9.69
N TYR A 24 -5.13 -4.42 -10.04
CA TYR A 24 -4.92 -5.54 -9.13
C TYR A 24 -4.10 -5.16 -7.89
N MET A 25 -3.01 -4.39 -8.04
CA MET A 25 -2.22 -3.91 -6.90
C MET A 25 -3.03 -2.98 -6.00
N ALA A 26 -3.86 -2.11 -6.57
CA ALA A 26 -4.77 -1.24 -5.82
C ALA A 26 -5.81 -2.05 -5.02
N ALA A 27 -6.38 -3.10 -5.62
CA ALA A 27 -7.31 -4.00 -4.93
C ALA A 27 -6.64 -4.74 -3.75
N VAL A 28 -5.39 -5.17 -3.92
CA VAL A 28 -4.61 -5.74 -2.80
C VAL A 28 -4.32 -4.69 -1.73
N ALA A 29 -3.90 -3.48 -2.13
CA ALA A 29 -3.62 -2.39 -1.21
C ALA A 29 -4.86 -1.99 -0.39
N GLU A 30 -6.06 -1.98 -0.98
CA GLU A 30 -7.32 -1.70 -0.29
C GLU A 30 -7.60 -2.72 0.83
N VAL A 31 -7.43 -4.01 0.55
CA VAL A 31 -7.62 -5.05 1.58
C VAL A 31 -6.57 -4.92 2.68
N LEU A 32 -5.30 -4.71 2.33
CA LEU A 32 -4.22 -4.51 3.30
C LEU A 32 -4.49 -3.30 4.21
N LEU A 33 -4.88 -2.16 3.63
CA LEU A 33 -5.27 -0.97 4.38
C LEU A 33 -6.50 -1.21 5.26
N THR A 34 -7.42 -2.08 4.82
CA THR A 34 -8.56 -2.52 5.63
C THR A 34 -8.15 -3.33 6.84
N GLU A 35 -7.15 -4.20 6.70
CA GLU A 35 -6.55 -4.99 7.80
C GLU A 35 -5.54 -4.19 8.65
N GLY A 36 -5.45 -2.88 8.47
CA GLY A 36 -4.58 -2.00 9.25
C GLY A 36 -3.11 -2.02 8.84
N VAL A 37 -2.78 -2.60 7.68
CA VAL A 37 -1.41 -2.62 7.14
C VAL A 37 -1.09 -1.26 6.48
N PRO A 38 -0.03 -0.56 6.90
CA PRO A 38 0.34 0.73 6.31
C PRO A 38 1.02 0.59 4.92
N VAL A 39 0.21 0.69 3.86
CA VAL A 39 0.69 0.78 2.47
C VAL A 39 1.21 2.19 2.18
N ALA A 40 2.38 2.29 1.55
CA ALA A 40 3.01 3.53 1.09
C ALA A 40 2.67 3.83 -0.38
N GLY A 41 2.69 2.82 -1.23
CA GLY A 41 2.51 2.95 -2.67
C GLY A 41 2.27 1.59 -3.33
N VAL A 42 1.96 1.64 -4.62
CA VAL A 42 1.97 0.47 -5.49
C VAL A 42 2.70 0.81 -6.77
N SER A 43 3.23 -0.20 -7.44
CA SER A 43 3.82 -0.04 -8.77
C SER A 43 3.28 -1.11 -9.70
N ALA A 44 3.29 -0.81 -11.00
CA ALA A 44 2.92 -1.75 -12.05
C ALA A 44 3.88 -1.59 -13.22
N TYR A 45 4.32 -2.71 -13.77
CA TYR A 45 5.22 -2.78 -14.91
C TYR A 45 4.69 -3.79 -15.92
N GLY A 46 4.39 -3.34 -17.13
CA GLY A 46 3.71 -4.17 -18.15
C GLY A 46 4.58 -4.53 -19.35
N ASP A 47 5.87 -4.19 -19.35
CA ASP A 47 6.75 -4.53 -20.45
C ASP A 47 7.21 -5.98 -20.34
N VAL A 48 6.60 -6.84 -21.16
CA VAL A 48 6.92 -8.27 -21.22
C VAL A 48 8.23 -8.56 -21.94
N HIS A 49 8.97 -7.58 -22.45
CA HIS A 49 10.17 -7.82 -23.24
C HIS A 49 11.35 -6.94 -22.81
N ASP A 50 11.30 -6.33 -21.62
CA ASP A 50 12.37 -5.49 -21.14
C ASP A 50 13.62 -6.32 -20.79
N PRO A 51 14.72 -6.18 -21.56
CA PRO A 51 15.94 -6.93 -21.33
C PRO A 51 16.73 -6.44 -20.10
N SER A 52 16.29 -5.36 -19.44
CA SER A 52 16.92 -4.85 -18.20
C SER A 52 16.35 -5.48 -16.93
N GLN A 53 15.24 -6.23 -17.03
CA GLN A 53 14.64 -6.95 -15.92
C GLN A 53 15.13 -8.40 -15.85
N ASP A 54 16.24 -8.62 -15.17
CA ASP A 54 16.84 -9.96 -15.06
C ASP A 54 16.18 -10.84 -13.96
N ASP A 55 15.63 -10.23 -12.91
CA ASP A 55 15.15 -10.95 -11.71
C ASP A 55 13.95 -11.88 -11.98
N PHE A 56 13.14 -11.59 -13.01
CA PHE A 56 11.96 -12.39 -13.34
C PHE A 56 11.91 -12.89 -14.78
N ALA A 57 13.06 -12.92 -15.44
CA ALA A 57 13.19 -13.24 -16.86
C ALA A 57 12.42 -12.24 -17.76
N GLY A 58 12.45 -10.94 -17.41
CA GLY A 58 11.94 -9.85 -18.26
C GLY A 58 10.43 -9.86 -18.50
N ASP A 59 9.64 -10.26 -17.50
CA ASP A 59 8.18 -10.33 -17.62
C ASP A 59 7.51 -9.26 -16.74
N VAL A 60 6.19 -9.11 -16.85
CA VAL A 60 5.44 -8.09 -16.10
C VAL A 60 5.49 -8.28 -14.60
N GLU A 61 5.45 -7.16 -13.88
CA GLU A 61 5.60 -7.10 -12.43
C GLU A 61 4.65 -6.08 -11.82
N GLY A 62 4.41 -6.22 -10.52
CA GLY A 62 3.75 -5.20 -9.71
C GLY A 62 4.17 -5.35 -8.26
N SER A 63 4.14 -4.25 -7.51
CA SER A 63 4.52 -4.27 -6.10
C SER A 63 3.51 -3.54 -5.23
N VAL A 64 3.48 -3.93 -3.96
CA VAL A 64 2.88 -3.16 -2.88
C VAL A 64 3.98 -2.81 -1.88
N GLU A 65 4.20 -1.52 -1.70
CA GLU A 65 5.23 -0.98 -0.84
C GLU A 65 4.65 -0.61 0.52
N PHE A 66 5.40 -0.88 1.59
CA PHE A 66 5.00 -0.51 2.94
C PHE A 66 5.67 0.77 3.41
N THR A 67 5.06 1.42 4.41
CA THR A 67 5.75 2.54 5.09
C THR A 67 7.02 2.05 5.78
N ARG A 68 8.07 2.87 5.79
CA ARG A 68 9.34 2.54 6.46
C ARG A 68 9.17 2.13 7.93
N ALA A 69 8.23 2.76 8.64
CA ALA A 69 7.94 2.43 10.03
C ALA A 69 7.36 1.00 10.18
N PHE A 70 6.48 0.60 9.26
CA PHE A 70 5.95 -0.76 9.23
C PHE A 70 7.05 -1.76 8.89
N SER A 71 7.83 -1.50 7.84
CA SER A 71 8.96 -2.35 7.44
C SER A 71 9.94 -2.57 8.59
N ARG A 72 10.29 -1.50 9.33
CA ARG A 72 11.14 -1.59 10.52
C ARG A 72 10.58 -2.51 11.59
N THR A 73 9.27 -2.43 11.82
CA THR A 73 8.60 -3.25 12.82
C THR A 73 8.55 -4.72 12.39
N LEU A 74 8.44 -4.98 11.09
CA LEU A 74 8.31 -6.32 10.53
C LEU A 74 9.64 -7.09 10.48
N VAL A 75 10.71 -6.44 10.03
CA VAL A 75 12.00 -7.11 9.72
C VAL A 75 13.23 -6.46 10.34
N GLY A 76 13.06 -5.37 11.11
CA GLY A 76 14.15 -4.62 11.73
C GLY A 76 14.67 -3.45 10.90
N ASP A 77 15.74 -2.83 11.36
CA ASP A 77 16.34 -1.67 10.70
C ASP A 77 17.19 -2.03 9.48
N GLY A 78 17.05 -1.21 8.43
CA GLY A 78 17.84 -1.32 7.20
C GLY A 78 17.28 -2.32 6.19
N GLY A 79 17.48 -2.02 4.92
CA GLY A 79 17.09 -2.88 3.80
C GLY A 79 15.71 -2.58 3.21
N GLU A 80 15.38 -3.36 2.18
CA GLU A 80 14.16 -3.23 1.40
C GLU A 80 13.23 -4.41 1.68
N THR A 81 11.94 -4.13 1.74
CA THR A 81 10.92 -5.16 1.91
C THR A 81 9.61 -4.72 1.31
N GLY A 82 8.86 -5.68 0.78
CA GLY A 82 7.58 -5.43 0.16
C GLY A 82 6.93 -6.73 -0.27
N LEU A 83 5.73 -6.59 -0.84
CA LEU A 83 5.10 -7.65 -1.60
C LEU A 83 5.36 -7.38 -3.08
N LEU A 84 5.85 -8.39 -3.77
CA LEU A 84 6.05 -8.35 -5.21
C LEU A 84 5.18 -9.43 -5.84
N TRP A 85 4.59 -9.06 -6.97
CA TRP A 85 3.90 -9.94 -7.87
C TRP A 85 4.63 -9.97 -9.21
N CYS A 86 4.82 -11.16 -9.79
CA CYS A 86 5.27 -11.28 -11.17
C CYS A 86 4.37 -12.20 -11.99
N GLY A 87 4.27 -11.91 -13.30
CA GLY A 87 3.39 -12.63 -14.22
C GLY A 87 3.70 -14.12 -14.40
N VAL A 88 4.87 -14.58 -13.95
CA VAL A 88 5.35 -15.97 -14.05
C VAL A 88 5.01 -16.78 -12.80
N SER A 89 5.17 -16.18 -11.62
CA SER A 89 5.23 -16.90 -10.33
C SER A 89 4.24 -16.40 -9.29
N GLY A 90 3.48 -15.34 -9.59
CA GLY A 90 2.52 -14.77 -8.65
C GLY A 90 3.23 -13.99 -7.54
N TRP A 91 2.70 -14.08 -6.32
CA TRP A 91 3.14 -13.27 -5.19
C TRP A 91 4.29 -13.88 -4.38
N CYS A 92 5.23 -13.02 -4.01
CA CYS A 92 6.20 -13.25 -2.95
C CYS A 92 6.29 -12.06 -2.00
N PHE A 93 6.72 -12.35 -0.78
CA PHE A 93 7.27 -11.36 0.14
C PHE A 93 8.79 -11.40 -0.01
N PHE A 94 9.44 -10.24 -0.07
CA PHE A 94 10.90 -10.18 -0.06
C PHE A 94 11.39 -9.31 1.09
N HIS A 95 12.58 -9.65 1.59
CA HIS A 95 13.32 -8.80 2.51
C HIS A 95 14.81 -8.89 2.19
N ILE A 96 15.37 -7.80 1.65
CA ILE A 96 16.77 -7.69 1.28
C ILE A 96 17.45 -6.78 2.32
N PRO A 97 18.23 -7.34 3.27
CA PRO A 97 18.95 -6.51 4.23
C PRO A 97 19.97 -5.63 3.53
N GLU A 98 20.14 -4.40 4.02
CA GLU A 98 21.10 -3.44 3.48
C GLU A 98 22.54 -4.01 3.51
N GLY A 99 23.27 -3.86 2.40
CA GLY A 99 24.63 -4.36 2.28
C GLY A 99 24.78 -5.89 2.24
N SER A 100 23.69 -6.66 2.18
CA SER A 100 23.75 -8.13 2.14
C SER A 100 24.28 -8.68 0.81
N GLY A 101 24.19 -7.91 -0.27
CA GLY A 101 24.53 -8.37 -1.63
C GLY A 101 23.63 -9.49 -2.16
N ARG A 102 22.51 -9.79 -1.48
CA ARG A 102 21.54 -10.78 -1.92
C ARG A 102 20.65 -10.21 -3.02
N SER A 103 20.29 -11.05 -3.99
CA SER A 103 19.26 -10.70 -4.95
C SER A 103 17.87 -10.77 -4.30
N LEU A 104 16.89 -10.22 -5.01
CA LEU A 104 15.48 -10.34 -4.62
C LEU A 104 15.06 -11.80 -4.59
N LEU A 105 15.44 -12.59 -5.59
CA LEU A 105 15.12 -14.02 -5.66
C LEU A 105 15.68 -14.82 -4.48
N ASP A 106 16.90 -14.53 -4.04
CA ASP A 106 17.52 -15.19 -2.87
C ASP A 106 16.81 -14.85 -1.55
N SER A 107 16.03 -13.77 -1.57
CA SER A 107 15.41 -13.16 -0.38
C SER A 107 13.89 -13.29 -0.40
N ALA A 108 13.34 -13.97 -1.40
CA ALA A 108 11.90 -14.11 -1.62
C ALA A 108 11.31 -15.32 -0.91
N ARG A 109 10.13 -15.12 -0.35
CA ARG A 109 9.23 -16.14 0.18
C ARG A 109 7.95 -16.16 -0.64
N TRP A 110 7.70 -17.25 -1.32
CA TRP A 110 6.63 -17.39 -2.31
C TRP A 110 5.33 -17.90 -1.69
N MET A 111 4.23 -17.24 -2.02
CA MET A 111 2.90 -17.57 -1.49
C MET A 111 2.36 -18.93 -1.99
N GLY A 112 2.76 -19.37 -3.19
CA GLY A 112 2.33 -20.68 -3.71
C GLY A 112 0.84 -20.80 -4.07
N SER A 113 0.14 -19.69 -4.33
CA SER A 113 -1.32 -19.66 -4.52
C SER A 113 -1.79 -19.29 -5.95
N GLY A 114 -1.00 -19.61 -6.96
CA GLY A 114 -1.28 -19.26 -8.35
C GLY A 114 -0.87 -17.82 -8.72
N LEU A 115 -1.20 -17.42 -9.96
CA LEU A 115 -0.82 -16.12 -10.51
C LEU A 115 -1.65 -14.98 -9.93
N THR A 116 -2.96 -15.10 -9.94
CA THR A 116 -3.87 -14.00 -9.59
C THR A 116 -4.79 -14.46 -8.45
N PRO A 117 -4.26 -14.76 -7.26
CA PRO A 117 -5.10 -15.09 -6.11
C PRO A 117 -5.99 -13.89 -5.73
N GLU A 118 -7.14 -14.18 -5.11
CA GLU A 118 -8.00 -13.14 -4.53
C GLU A 118 -7.21 -12.23 -3.57
N PRO A 119 -7.43 -10.91 -3.56
CA PRO A 119 -6.71 -9.95 -2.70
C PRO A 119 -6.66 -10.33 -1.22
N VAL A 120 -7.76 -10.87 -0.68
CA VAL A 120 -7.83 -11.36 0.71
C VAL A 120 -6.84 -12.48 1.02
N ARG A 121 -6.49 -13.31 0.03
CA ARG A 121 -5.48 -14.36 0.23
C ARG A 121 -4.08 -13.76 0.32
N VAL A 122 -3.80 -12.69 -0.43
CA VAL A 122 -2.51 -11.97 -0.34
C VAL A 122 -2.36 -11.31 1.03
N ALA A 123 -3.44 -10.74 1.56
CA ALA A 123 -3.46 -10.17 2.90
C ALA A 123 -3.26 -11.25 4.00
N ALA A 124 -3.91 -12.40 3.86
CA ALA A 124 -3.67 -13.55 4.73
C ALA A 124 -2.21 -14.03 4.69
N PHE A 125 -1.59 -14.08 3.51
CA PHE A 125 -0.17 -14.38 3.38
C PHE A 125 0.72 -13.36 4.11
N LEU A 126 0.40 -12.05 4.02
CA LEU A 126 1.14 -11.06 4.80
C LEU A 126 0.93 -11.24 6.32
N SER A 127 -0.24 -11.71 6.74
CA SER A 127 -0.46 -12.05 8.15
C SER A 127 0.44 -13.20 8.62
N GLU A 128 0.71 -14.20 7.77
CA GLU A 128 1.71 -15.24 8.05
C GLU A 128 3.13 -14.64 8.13
N VAL A 129 3.48 -13.77 7.19
CA VAL A 129 4.77 -13.05 7.19
C VAL A 129 4.95 -12.24 8.49
N ARG A 130 3.89 -11.61 9.02
CA ARG A 130 3.94 -10.87 10.28
C ARG A 130 4.23 -11.75 11.49
N LEU A 131 3.95 -13.04 11.42
CA LEU A 131 4.27 -14.01 12.47
C LEU A 131 5.70 -14.51 12.37
N ASP A 132 6.13 -14.90 11.15
CA ASP A 132 7.51 -15.31 10.88
C ASP A 132 7.89 -14.99 9.42
N PRO A 133 8.58 -13.87 9.15
CA PRO A 133 8.96 -13.48 7.79
C PRO A 133 9.92 -14.46 7.11
N ARG A 134 10.64 -15.29 7.88
CA ARG A 134 11.65 -16.21 7.34
C ARG A 134 11.03 -17.52 6.86
N GLU A 135 9.95 -17.95 7.52
CA GLU A 135 9.31 -19.23 7.27
C GLU A 135 7.97 -19.14 6.54
N ALA A 136 7.36 -17.95 6.44
CA ALA A 136 6.13 -17.75 5.67
C ALA A 136 6.28 -18.21 4.21
N GLY A 137 5.28 -18.89 3.66
CA GLY A 137 5.33 -19.41 2.28
C GLY A 137 6.48 -20.39 2.01
N SER A 138 6.95 -20.41 0.76
CA SER A 138 8.01 -21.32 0.27
C SER A 138 9.27 -20.56 -0.15
N GLY A 139 10.45 -21.13 0.11
CA GLY A 139 11.70 -20.66 -0.51
C GLY A 139 11.82 -21.05 -2.00
N GLU A 140 11.02 -22.01 -2.46
CA GLU A 140 11.01 -22.45 -3.86
C GLU A 140 10.03 -21.60 -4.68
N ARG A 141 10.55 -20.98 -5.74
CA ARG A 141 9.76 -20.19 -6.70
C ARG A 141 8.85 -21.10 -7.53
N PRO A 142 7.52 -20.92 -7.50
CA PRO A 142 6.61 -21.62 -8.38
C PRO A 142 6.64 -21.03 -9.79
N PHE A 143 6.31 -21.82 -10.81
CA PHE A 143 6.22 -21.38 -12.21
C PHE A 143 4.85 -21.76 -12.77
N TYR A 144 3.92 -20.80 -12.81
CA TYR A 144 2.56 -21.02 -13.29
C TYR A 144 2.38 -20.69 -14.78
N ARG A 145 3.34 -19.96 -15.35
CA ARG A 145 3.39 -19.56 -16.75
C ARG A 145 4.85 -19.58 -17.23
N ALA A 146 5.07 -19.74 -18.53
CA ALA A 146 6.39 -19.47 -19.10
C ALA A 146 6.60 -17.95 -19.22
N PRO A 147 7.84 -17.45 -19.09
CA PRO A 147 8.14 -16.04 -19.35
C PRO A 147 7.64 -15.62 -20.75
N HIS A 148 7.05 -14.43 -20.83
CA HIS A 148 6.54 -13.80 -22.04
C HIS A 148 5.38 -14.55 -22.74
N SER A 149 4.93 -15.67 -22.20
CA SER A 149 3.91 -16.49 -22.85
C SER A 149 2.50 -15.96 -22.57
N ASP A 150 1.66 -15.94 -23.61
CA ASP A 150 0.23 -15.64 -23.52
C ASP A 150 -0.15 -14.35 -22.76
N PRO A 151 0.47 -13.18 -23.07
CA PRO A 151 0.20 -11.93 -22.36
C PRO A 151 -1.29 -11.53 -22.41
N GLY A 152 -1.98 -11.83 -23.52
CA GLY A 152 -3.43 -11.60 -23.64
C GLY A 152 -4.28 -12.46 -22.69
N VAL A 153 -3.82 -13.65 -22.29
CA VAL A 153 -4.52 -14.47 -21.28
C VAL A 153 -4.33 -13.87 -19.89
N LEU A 154 -3.13 -13.39 -19.58
CA LEU A 154 -2.86 -12.70 -18.32
C LEU A 154 -3.70 -11.43 -18.20
N LEU A 155 -3.73 -10.61 -19.24
CA LEU A 155 -4.52 -9.39 -19.31
C LEU A 155 -5.98 -9.66 -18.95
N ARG A 156 -6.62 -10.63 -19.62
CA ARG A 156 -8.02 -11.01 -19.33
C ARG A 156 -8.26 -11.51 -17.91
N ARG A 157 -7.26 -12.13 -17.27
CA ARG A 157 -7.37 -12.56 -15.88
C ARG A 157 -7.37 -11.38 -14.91
N LEU A 158 -6.63 -10.33 -15.23
CA LEU A 158 -6.47 -9.15 -14.38
C LEU A 158 -7.56 -8.10 -14.61
N GLU A 159 -8.20 -8.07 -15.78
CA GLU A 159 -9.31 -7.16 -16.11
C GLU A 159 -10.43 -7.13 -15.06
N ILE A 160 -10.65 -8.23 -14.33
CA ILE A 160 -11.68 -8.32 -13.28
C ILE A 160 -11.46 -7.33 -12.13
N PHE A 161 -10.21 -6.88 -11.92
CA PHE A 161 -9.84 -5.92 -10.88
C PHE A 161 -9.92 -4.46 -11.37
N GLY A 162 -10.35 -4.26 -12.61
CA GLY A 162 -10.42 -2.95 -13.24
C GLY A 162 -9.08 -2.48 -13.83
N ALA A 163 -9.17 -1.54 -14.76
CA ALA A 163 -8.04 -0.89 -15.40
C ALA A 163 -7.85 0.50 -14.78
N VAL A 164 -6.64 0.83 -14.35
CA VAL A 164 -6.30 2.20 -13.96
C VAL A 164 -5.80 2.95 -15.20
N VAL A 165 -6.65 3.75 -15.81
CA VAL A 165 -6.40 4.34 -17.14
C VAL A 165 -5.50 5.58 -17.01
N GLU A 166 -4.35 5.61 -17.69
CA GLU A 166 -3.59 6.85 -17.83
C GLU A 166 -4.36 7.87 -18.68
N GLY A 167 -4.65 9.05 -18.12
CA GLY A 167 -5.19 10.21 -18.85
C GLY A 167 -6.70 10.44 -18.73
N THR A 168 -7.47 9.51 -18.17
CA THR A 168 -8.88 9.72 -17.79
C THR A 168 -9.16 8.95 -16.51
N ASP A 169 -9.48 9.67 -15.44
CA ASP A 169 -9.51 9.16 -14.05
C ASP A 169 -8.12 8.83 -13.48
N PRO A 170 -7.92 8.97 -12.16
CA PRO A 170 -6.61 9.31 -11.66
C PRO A 170 -5.76 8.02 -11.60
N GLY A 171 -4.50 8.10 -12.04
CA GLY A 171 -3.58 6.96 -12.17
C GLY A 171 -3.40 6.16 -10.87
N ALA A 172 -2.65 5.05 -10.92
CA ALA A 172 -2.54 4.10 -9.79
C ALA A 172 -2.15 4.79 -8.47
N ASP A 173 -1.24 5.77 -8.56
CA ASP A 173 -0.81 6.61 -7.44
C ASP A 173 -1.95 7.37 -6.76
N ALA A 174 -2.90 7.87 -7.54
CA ALA A 174 -3.98 8.67 -7.02
C ALA A 174 -5.12 7.81 -6.44
N VAL A 175 -5.38 6.63 -7.03
CA VAL A 175 -6.24 5.61 -6.42
C VAL A 175 -5.67 5.22 -5.05
N VAL A 176 -4.37 4.89 -4.99
CA VAL A 176 -3.69 4.52 -3.75
C VAL A 176 -3.66 5.67 -2.75
N THR A 177 -3.43 6.91 -3.20
CA THR A 177 -3.49 8.09 -2.34
C THR A 177 -4.87 8.23 -1.69
N ARG A 178 -5.94 8.06 -2.47
CA ARG A 178 -7.31 8.10 -1.95
C ARG A 178 -7.57 6.97 -0.95
N LEU A 179 -7.18 5.73 -1.28
CA LEU A 179 -7.29 4.58 -0.37
C LEU A 179 -6.55 4.83 0.94
N ARG A 180 -5.32 5.35 0.88
CA ARG A 180 -4.51 5.70 2.05
C ARG A 180 -5.19 6.77 2.90
N SER A 181 -5.72 7.83 2.29
CA SER A 181 -6.45 8.88 3.01
C SER A 181 -7.72 8.35 3.67
N THR A 182 -8.52 7.54 2.98
CA THR A 182 -9.73 6.94 3.56
C THR A 182 -9.41 5.97 4.70
N ALA A 183 -8.37 5.15 4.55
CA ALA A 183 -7.91 4.25 5.61
C ALA A 183 -7.31 5.00 6.81
N CYS A 184 -6.68 6.15 6.58
CA CYS A 184 -6.21 7.05 7.63
C CYS A 184 -7.39 7.67 8.38
N ARG A 185 -8.40 8.18 7.65
CA ARG A 185 -9.64 8.71 8.23
C ARG A 185 -10.31 7.67 9.12
N ARG A 186 -10.54 6.46 8.61
CA ARG A 186 -11.20 5.39 9.36
C ARG A 186 -10.47 5.10 10.68
N ARG A 187 -9.14 4.95 10.63
CA ARG A 187 -8.31 4.73 11.83
C ARG A 187 -8.36 5.89 12.81
N ALA A 188 -8.36 7.13 12.31
CA ALA A 188 -8.48 8.31 13.17
C ALA A 188 -9.84 8.35 13.86
N VAL A 189 -10.93 8.05 13.14
CA VAL A 189 -12.27 7.95 13.71
C VAL A 189 -12.33 6.85 14.76
N GLU A 190 -11.90 5.63 14.43
CA GLU A 190 -11.87 4.49 15.37
C GLU A 190 -11.06 4.80 16.65
N ALA A 191 -9.90 5.45 16.52
CA ALA A 191 -9.10 5.84 17.67
C ALA A 191 -9.77 6.94 18.51
N LEU A 192 -10.40 7.92 17.85
CA LEU A 192 -11.13 8.98 18.52
C LEU A 192 -12.40 8.49 19.18
N THR A 193 -13.05 7.42 18.72
CA THR A 193 -14.32 6.92 19.29
C THR A 193 -14.18 5.63 20.09
N ALA A 194 -12.96 5.25 20.46
CA ALA A 194 -12.71 4.08 21.29
C ALA A 194 -13.45 4.16 22.64
N ALA A 195 -14.01 3.03 23.13
CA ALA A 195 -14.88 3.02 24.31
C ALA A 195 -14.18 3.41 25.62
N ASP A 196 -12.87 3.19 25.72
CA ASP A 196 -12.08 3.41 26.92
C ASP A 196 -11.01 4.48 26.69
N GLN A 197 -11.43 5.74 26.56
CA GLN A 197 -10.49 6.87 26.45
C GLN A 197 -10.06 7.37 27.82
N GLU A 198 -8.76 7.30 28.08
CA GLU A 198 -8.14 7.92 29.25
C GLU A 198 -7.55 9.28 28.87
N ILE A 199 -7.78 10.28 29.72
CA ILE A 199 -7.08 11.57 29.62
C ILE A 199 -5.68 11.38 30.19
N VAL A 200 -4.66 11.65 29.36
CA VAL A 200 -3.25 11.51 29.72
C VAL A 200 -2.54 12.87 29.68
N ASP A 201 -1.73 13.15 30.70
CA ASP A 201 -0.84 14.30 30.72
C ASP A 201 0.43 14.00 29.91
N VAL A 202 0.67 14.79 28.87
CA VAL A 202 1.86 14.68 28.02
C VAL A 202 2.61 16.01 28.05
N ALA A 203 3.84 15.98 28.59
CA ALA A 203 4.72 17.15 28.55
C ALA A 203 5.30 17.31 27.14
N LEU A 204 5.01 18.43 26.49
CA LEU A 204 5.53 18.80 25.16
C LEU A 204 6.21 20.17 25.25
N HIS A 205 7.29 20.35 24.50
CA HIS A 205 7.82 21.68 24.20
C HIS A 205 6.87 22.38 23.22
N THR A 206 6.79 23.72 23.31
CA THR A 206 5.98 24.52 22.38
C THR A 206 6.30 24.22 20.91
N GLY A 207 7.59 24.05 20.59
CA GLY A 207 8.00 23.71 19.22
C GLY A 207 7.53 22.32 18.74
N GLU A 208 7.31 21.36 19.64
CA GLU A 208 6.77 20.03 19.28
C GLU A 208 5.28 20.13 18.93
N LEU A 209 4.53 20.93 19.69
CA LEU A 209 3.13 21.22 19.39
C LEU A 209 2.96 22.00 18.08
N ASP A 210 3.79 23.03 17.88
CA ASP A 210 3.79 23.82 16.64
C ASP A 210 4.11 22.95 15.41
N ALA A 211 5.06 22.03 15.55
CA ALA A 211 5.39 21.07 14.51
C ALA A 211 4.23 20.11 14.22
N LEU A 212 3.55 19.60 15.25
CA LEU A 212 2.37 18.74 15.07
C LEU A 212 1.22 19.49 14.38
N ALA A 213 0.97 20.74 14.78
CA ALA A 213 -0.03 21.58 14.13
C ALA A 213 0.30 21.81 12.64
N GLY A 214 1.56 22.10 12.31
CA GLY A 214 2.00 22.24 10.91
C GLY A 214 1.88 20.95 10.10
N LEU A 215 2.10 19.77 10.71
CA LEU A 215 1.87 18.48 10.04
C LEU A 215 0.38 18.23 9.78
N LEU A 216 -0.50 18.58 10.72
CA LEU A 216 -1.95 18.49 10.54
C LEU A 216 -2.46 19.46 9.46
N GLU A 217 -1.93 20.69 9.41
CA GLU A 217 -2.21 21.66 8.35
C GLU A 217 -1.75 21.15 6.97
N TYR A 218 -0.57 20.51 6.90
CA TYR A 218 -0.13 19.86 5.67
C TYR A 218 -1.09 18.76 5.22
N VAL A 219 -1.56 17.90 6.14
CA VAL A 219 -2.56 16.87 5.84
C VAL A 219 -3.87 17.48 5.36
N GLU A 220 -4.35 18.55 6.02
CA GLU A 220 -5.54 19.31 5.60
C GLU A 220 -5.42 19.78 4.14
N GLY A 221 -4.28 20.34 3.77
CA GLY A 221 -4.03 20.86 2.41
C GLY A 221 -3.74 19.80 1.35
N ALA A 222 -3.19 18.64 1.73
CA ALA A 222 -2.71 17.62 0.79
C ALA A 222 -3.70 16.47 0.55
N THR A 223 -4.58 16.16 1.51
CA THR A 223 -5.46 15.01 1.39
C THR A 223 -6.61 15.23 0.39
N PRO A 224 -6.91 14.25 -0.50
CA PRO A 224 -8.11 14.27 -1.32
C PRO A 224 -9.40 13.90 -0.55
N ASP A 225 -9.29 13.44 0.70
CA ASP A 225 -10.43 12.99 1.51
C ASP A 225 -10.96 14.14 2.39
N ASP A 226 -12.15 14.66 2.07
CA ASP A 226 -12.76 15.79 2.78
C ASP A 226 -12.99 15.53 4.27
N GLY A 227 -13.33 14.28 4.63
CA GLY A 227 -13.52 13.91 6.04
C GLY A 227 -12.20 13.89 6.80
N LEU A 228 -11.12 13.42 6.18
CA LEU A 228 -9.77 13.52 6.78
C LEU A 228 -9.32 14.98 6.91
N ARG A 229 -9.62 15.81 5.91
CA ARG A 229 -9.32 17.25 5.93
C ARG A 229 -9.98 17.91 7.16
N GLU A 230 -11.27 17.65 7.34
CA GLU A 230 -12.03 18.22 8.45
C GLU A 230 -11.57 17.70 9.81
N LEU A 231 -11.25 16.40 9.93
CA LEU A 231 -10.64 15.83 11.13
C LEU A 231 -9.31 16.49 11.49
N ALA A 232 -8.40 16.64 10.51
CA ALA A 232 -7.10 17.26 10.74
C ALA A 232 -7.24 18.69 11.24
N ARG A 233 -8.13 19.48 10.61
CA ARG A 233 -8.44 20.86 10.99
C ARG A 233 -8.98 20.96 12.42
N ARG A 234 -9.98 20.15 12.76
CA ARG A 234 -10.59 20.15 14.12
C ARG A 234 -9.60 19.67 15.18
N LEU A 235 -8.81 18.63 14.88
CA LEU A 235 -7.83 18.09 15.81
C LEU A 235 -6.72 19.11 16.11
N ALA A 236 -6.22 19.81 15.09
CA ALA A 236 -5.24 20.88 15.27
C ALA A 236 -5.78 22.00 16.17
N ARG A 237 -7.05 22.38 15.96
CA ARG A 237 -7.72 23.41 16.78
C ARG A 237 -7.92 22.96 18.23
N ASP A 238 -8.40 21.74 18.46
CA ASP A 238 -8.58 21.17 19.79
C ASP A 238 -7.25 21.17 20.56
N LEU A 239 -6.17 20.69 19.93
CA LEU A 239 -4.84 20.64 20.55
C LEU A 239 -4.30 22.04 20.90
N ALA A 240 -4.48 23.02 20.00
CA ALA A 240 -4.04 24.39 20.25
C ALA A 240 -4.80 25.06 21.42
N LEU A 241 -6.11 24.82 21.53
CA LEU A 241 -6.92 25.34 22.63
C LEU A 241 -6.56 24.68 23.96
N ARG A 242 -6.39 23.36 23.98
CA ARG A 242 -5.94 22.61 25.17
C ARG A 242 -4.55 23.03 25.64
N ALA A 243 -3.64 23.36 24.73
CA ALA A 243 -2.32 23.86 25.11
C ALA A 243 -2.36 25.24 25.78
N ARG A 244 -3.36 26.07 25.46
CA ARG A 244 -3.59 27.37 26.11
C ARG A 244 -4.30 27.21 27.46
N ASP A 245 -5.31 26.36 27.51
CA ASP A 245 -6.27 26.29 28.61
C ASP A 245 -5.94 25.18 29.63
N GLY A 246 -5.02 24.27 29.30
CA GLY A 246 -4.56 23.19 30.18
C GLY A 246 -5.42 21.92 30.10
N VAL A 247 -5.02 20.87 30.81
CA VAL A 247 -5.64 19.53 30.75
C VAL A 247 -7.12 19.51 31.16
N GLU A 248 -7.54 20.41 32.03
CA GLU A 248 -8.95 20.51 32.48
C GLU A 248 -9.90 20.89 31.33
N SER A 249 -9.39 21.45 30.23
CA SER A 249 -10.17 21.87 29.06
C SER A 249 -10.39 20.75 28.01
N VAL A 250 -9.89 19.53 28.26
CA VAL A 250 -9.97 18.41 27.28
C VAL A 250 -11.42 18.09 26.89
N ASP A 251 -12.34 18.07 27.85
CA ASP A 251 -13.76 17.81 27.60
C ASP A 251 -14.47 18.99 26.91
N GLU A 252 -13.94 20.21 27.07
CA GLU A 252 -14.47 21.42 26.42
C GLU A 252 -14.06 21.47 24.95
N HIS A 253 -12.82 21.09 24.64
CA HIS A 253 -12.22 21.18 23.31
C HIS A 253 -12.13 19.80 22.65
N ARG A 254 -13.29 19.26 22.25
CA ARG A 254 -13.44 17.92 21.65
C ARG A 254 -14.16 17.94 20.29
N GLU A 255 -13.94 18.99 19.48
CA GLU A 255 -14.60 19.14 18.18
C GLU A 255 -14.27 17.98 17.22
N ALA A 256 -13.02 17.49 17.23
CA ALA A 256 -12.59 16.38 16.40
C ALA A 256 -13.25 15.06 16.84
N PHE A 257 -13.40 14.85 18.15
CA PHE A 257 -14.12 13.71 18.72
C PHE A 257 -15.59 13.74 18.33
N ALA A 258 -16.27 14.87 18.53
CA ALA A 258 -17.68 15.01 18.17
C ALA A 258 -17.90 14.79 16.67
N TYR A 259 -17.01 15.30 15.83
CA TYR A 259 -17.05 15.00 14.40
C TYR A 259 -16.88 13.51 14.11
N ALA A 260 -15.93 12.85 14.77
CA ALA A 260 -15.70 11.42 14.59
C ALA A 260 -16.93 10.59 15.01
N GLU A 261 -17.64 10.96 16.08
CA GLU A 261 -18.91 10.33 16.46
C GLU A 261 -20.00 10.49 15.38
N GLU A 262 -20.04 11.61 14.66
CA GLU A 262 -20.98 11.83 13.56
C GLU A 262 -20.65 10.99 12.31
N GLN A 263 -19.42 10.48 12.19
CA GLN A 263 -18.95 9.68 11.06
C GLN A 263 -19.06 8.16 11.29
N GLY A 264 -19.29 7.71 12.54
CA GLY A 264 -19.40 6.30 12.94
C GLY A 264 -20.82 5.75 12.84
#